data_AF-A0A956BR69-F1
#
_entry.id   AF-A0A956BR69-F1
#
_cell.length_a   1.000
_cell.length_b   1.000
_cell.length_c   1.000
_cell.angle_alpha   90.00
_cell.angle_beta   90.00
_cell.angle_gamma   90.00
#
_symmetry.space_group_name_H-M   'P 1'
#
loop_
_entity.id
_entity.type
_entity.pdbx_description
1 polymer ?
#
loop_
_entity_poly.entity_id
_entity_poly.type
_entity_poly.pdbx_seq_one_letter_code
_entity_poly.pdbx_strand_id
1 'polypeptide(L)'
;QVLGINDFHGNLLPPSGSGGRIQTGPDREKDAVEAGGVEYLATHLARLAATSPNTVIVAAGDLVGASPLISALFHDEPAIEALSLAGLDAAAVGNHEFDEGWAELLRLQRGGCHPKDGCRTAVPFAGADFQYLGANVIVEATGETLFPPTLVRRFGGVRVGFIGLTLEGTPSVTVASGVKGLRFGDE
;
A
#
# COMPACT_ATOMS: atom_id res chain seq x y z
N GLN A 1 -9.76 -1.24 17.88
CA GLN A 1 -10.24 -1.80 16.61
C GLN A 1 -9.10 -1.84 15.61
N VAL A 2 -9.20 -2.73 14.62
CA VAL A 2 -8.30 -2.80 13.48
C VAL A 2 -9.12 -2.47 12.24
N LEU A 3 -8.68 -1.49 11.45
CA LEU A 3 -9.26 -1.17 10.16
C LEU A 3 -8.29 -1.68 9.09
N GLY A 4 -8.74 -2.61 8.26
CA GLY A 4 -7.92 -3.27 7.24
C GLY A 4 -8.35 -2.86 5.84
N ILE A 5 -7.37 -2.60 4.99
CA ILE A 5 -7.53 -2.48 3.52
C ILE A 5 -6.55 -3.43 2.82
N ASN A 6 -6.72 -3.62 1.52
CA ASN A 6 -5.79 -4.36 0.66
C ASN A 6 -5.98 -3.93 -0.79
N ASP A 7 -5.05 -4.33 -1.66
CA ASP A 7 -5.20 -4.29 -3.13
C ASP A 7 -5.63 -2.89 -3.63
N PHE A 8 -5.05 -1.84 -3.06
CA PHE A 8 -5.40 -0.47 -3.42
C PHE A 8 -4.92 -0.13 -4.83
N HIS A 9 -3.81 -0.70 -5.31
CA HIS A 9 -3.29 -0.56 -6.68
C HIS A 9 -3.34 0.87 -7.22
N GLY A 10 -2.95 1.85 -6.41
CA GLY A 10 -2.99 3.27 -6.80
C GLY A 10 -4.35 3.79 -7.28
N ASN A 11 -5.48 3.18 -6.87
CA ASN A 11 -6.83 3.60 -7.25
C ASN A 11 -7.27 4.87 -6.50
N LEU A 12 -6.63 5.98 -6.87
CA LEU A 12 -6.86 7.31 -6.29
C LEU A 12 -8.27 7.82 -6.58
N LEU A 13 -8.79 7.53 -7.77
CA LEU A 13 -10.13 7.90 -8.22
C LEU A 13 -11.04 6.67 -8.23
N PRO A 14 -12.38 6.86 -8.13
CA PRO A 14 -13.31 5.78 -8.43
C PRO A 14 -13.00 5.17 -9.81
N PRO A 15 -12.97 3.84 -9.95
CA PRO A 15 -12.63 3.20 -11.21
C PRO A 15 -13.69 3.49 -12.26
N SER A 16 -13.24 3.74 -13.50
CA SER A 16 -14.16 4.03 -14.61
C SER A 16 -14.93 2.77 -15.04
N GLY A 17 -16.23 2.92 -15.30
CA GLY A 17 -17.07 1.83 -15.84
C GLY A 17 -17.72 0.97 -14.76
N SER A 18 -18.12 -0.25 -15.11
CA SER A 18 -18.94 -1.10 -14.22
C SER A 18 -18.22 -1.60 -12.96
N GLY A 19 -16.90 -1.46 -12.88
CA GLY A 19 -16.10 -1.89 -11.71
C GLY A 19 -16.26 -0.97 -10.49
N GLY A 20 -16.64 0.30 -10.69
CA GLY A 20 -16.86 1.27 -9.62
C GLY A 20 -18.33 1.50 -9.29
N ARG A 21 -19.26 1.06 -10.14
CA ARG A 21 -20.66 1.46 -10.03
C ARG A 21 -21.47 0.46 -9.21
N ILE A 22 -21.86 0.85 -8.00
CA ILE A 22 -22.63 0.04 -7.05
C ILE A 22 -24.12 0.33 -7.20
N GLN A 23 -24.89 -0.73 -7.39
CA GLN A 23 -26.34 -0.65 -7.45
C GLN A 23 -26.92 -0.42 -6.04
N THR A 24 -27.79 0.59 -5.92
CA THR A 24 -28.43 1.01 -4.67
C THR A 24 -29.96 0.88 -4.69
N GLY A 25 -30.55 0.53 -5.83
CA GLY A 25 -32.00 0.36 -5.99
C GLY A 25 -32.40 -0.50 -7.20
N PRO A 26 -33.67 -0.53 -7.60
CA PRO A 26 -34.14 -1.37 -8.71
C PRO A 26 -33.78 -0.84 -10.12
N ASP A 27 -33.63 0.47 -10.31
CA ASP A 27 -33.27 1.07 -11.61
C ASP A 27 -31.74 1.09 -11.78
N ARG A 28 -31.22 0.28 -12.70
CA ARG A 28 -29.76 0.15 -12.92
C ARG A 28 -29.08 1.41 -13.40
N GLU A 29 -29.78 2.33 -14.04
CA GLU A 29 -29.18 3.57 -14.53
C GLU A 29 -29.27 4.67 -13.47
N LYS A 30 -30.39 4.76 -12.75
CA LYS A 30 -30.66 5.86 -11.82
C LYS A 30 -30.28 5.57 -10.38
N ASP A 31 -30.38 4.32 -9.96
CA ASP A 31 -30.13 3.91 -8.58
C ASP A 31 -28.73 3.32 -8.44
N ALA A 32 -27.71 4.05 -8.86
CA ALA A 32 -26.33 3.62 -8.71
C ALA A 32 -25.43 4.75 -8.26
N VAL A 33 -24.38 4.39 -7.52
CA VAL A 33 -23.35 5.32 -7.04
C VAL A 33 -21.98 4.81 -7.47
N GLU A 34 -21.06 5.73 -7.76
CA GLU A 34 -19.66 5.37 -7.90
C GLU A 34 -19.07 5.09 -6.52
N ALA A 35 -18.33 4.00 -6.40
CA ALA A 35 -17.66 3.54 -5.20
C ALA A 35 -16.17 3.36 -5.48
N GLY A 36 -15.38 3.44 -4.41
CA GLY A 36 -13.92 3.51 -4.50
C GLY A 36 -13.41 4.94 -4.49
N GLY A 37 -12.14 5.12 -4.84
CA GLY A 37 -11.44 6.39 -4.71
C GLY A 37 -10.96 6.66 -3.28
N VAL A 38 -9.78 7.25 -3.20
CA VAL A 38 -9.07 7.44 -1.93
C VAL A 38 -9.75 8.45 -1.01
N GLU A 39 -10.49 9.41 -1.59
CA GLU A 39 -11.24 10.42 -0.82
C GLU A 39 -12.36 9.80 0.02
N TYR A 40 -13.12 8.86 -0.56
CA TYR A 40 -14.17 8.14 0.15
C TYR A 40 -13.55 7.21 1.19
N LEU A 41 -12.50 6.47 0.81
CA LEU A 41 -11.78 5.59 1.72
C LEU A 41 -11.25 6.35 2.95
N ALA A 42 -10.49 7.42 2.73
CA ALA A 42 -9.92 8.24 3.80
C ALA A 42 -11.02 8.83 4.71
N THR A 43 -12.12 9.31 4.13
CA THR A 43 -13.26 9.82 4.90
C THR A 43 -13.88 8.75 5.79
N HIS A 44 -14.08 7.54 5.27
CA HIS A 44 -14.63 6.43 6.04
C HIS A 44 -13.68 5.95 7.13
N LEU A 45 -12.38 5.83 6.83
CA LEU A 45 -11.34 5.49 7.79
C LEU A 45 -11.30 6.51 8.94
N ALA A 46 -11.29 7.81 8.63
CA ALA A 46 -11.28 8.87 9.63
C ALA A 46 -12.53 8.84 10.53
N ARG A 47 -13.72 8.63 9.95
CA ARG A 47 -14.98 8.50 10.72
C ARG A 47 -14.94 7.29 11.64
N LEU A 48 -14.50 6.14 11.16
CA LEU A 48 -14.40 4.93 11.96
C LEU A 48 -13.35 5.08 13.06
N ALA A 49 -12.19 5.65 12.75
CA ALA A 49 -11.13 5.91 13.73
C ALA A 49 -11.61 6.84 14.85
N ALA A 50 -12.45 7.84 14.55
CA ALA A 50 -13.02 8.74 15.55
C ALA A 50 -13.96 8.04 16.55
N THR A 51 -14.50 6.86 16.22
CA THR A 51 -15.38 6.10 17.15
C THR A 51 -14.61 5.30 18.22
N SER A 52 -13.30 5.13 18.06
CA SER A 52 -12.47 4.33 18.97
C SER A 52 -11.06 4.94 19.10
N PRO A 53 -10.65 5.39 20.31
CA PRO A 53 -9.31 5.95 20.50
C PRO A 53 -8.19 4.92 20.32
N ASN A 54 -8.50 3.63 20.43
CA ASN A 54 -7.56 2.54 20.17
C ASN A 54 -7.79 1.99 18.76
N THR A 55 -7.44 2.78 17.74
CA THR A 55 -7.54 2.37 16.32
C THR A 55 -6.16 2.20 15.72
N VAL A 56 -6.03 1.22 14.84
CA VAL A 56 -4.90 1.05 13.92
C VAL A 56 -5.45 0.82 12.53
N ILE A 57 -4.82 1.44 11.53
CA ILE A 57 -5.16 1.27 10.13
C ILE A 57 -4.03 0.49 9.47
N VAL A 58 -4.35 -0.66 8.89
CA VAL A 58 -3.35 -1.55 8.29
C VAL A 58 -3.74 -1.95 6.87
N ALA A 59 -2.74 -2.28 6.07
CA ALA A 59 -2.95 -2.82 4.73
C ALA A 59 -2.30 -4.19 4.55
N ALA A 60 -2.90 -5.05 3.73
CA ALA A 60 -2.37 -6.38 3.41
C ALA A 60 -1.50 -6.41 2.14
N GLY A 61 -0.98 -5.26 1.69
CA GLY A 61 -0.14 -5.14 0.50
C GLY A 61 -0.91 -4.76 -0.76
N ASP A 62 -0.19 -4.75 -1.89
CA ASP A 62 -0.66 -4.37 -3.21
C ASP A 62 -1.31 -2.97 -3.22
N LEU A 63 -0.63 -2.03 -2.56
CA LEU A 63 -1.02 -0.63 -2.48
C LEU A 63 -0.66 0.14 -3.76
N VAL A 64 0.38 -0.32 -4.43
CA VAL A 64 0.98 0.26 -5.64
C VAL A 64 1.17 -0.86 -6.69
N GLY A 65 1.68 -0.53 -7.87
CA GLY A 65 1.78 -1.48 -8.97
C GLY A 65 0.40 -1.84 -9.56
N ALA A 66 0.40 -2.31 -10.81
CA ALA A 66 -0.80 -2.43 -11.65
C ALA A 66 -1.72 -1.18 -11.65
N SER A 67 -1.16 -0.01 -11.32
CA SER A 67 -1.95 1.16 -11.00
C SER A 67 -2.54 1.87 -12.22
N PRO A 68 -3.67 2.60 -12.06
CA PRO A 68 -4.13 3.57 -13.04
C PRO A 68 -3.06 4.62 -13.36
N LEU A 69 -3.13 5.19 -14.57
CA LEU A 69 -2.13 6.13 -15.09
C LEU A 69 -1.84 7.32 -14.17
N ILE A 70 -2.86 7.84 -13.49
CA ILE A 70 -2.73 8.95 -12.52
C ILE A 70 -1.74 8.64 -11.39
N SER A 71 -1.60 7.36 -11.01
CA SER A 71 -0.62 6.92 -10.00
C SER A 71 0.67 6.45 -10.66
N ALA A 72 0.57 5.54 -11.65
CA ALA A 72 1.72 4.91 -12.30
C ALA A 72 2.66 5.92 -13.00
N LEU A 73 2.13 7.01 -13.58
CA LEU A 73 2.94 8.04 -14.24
C LEU A 73 3.93 8.74 -13.28
N PHE A 74 3.63 8.69 -11.98
CA PHE A 74 4.40 9.30 -10.90
C PHE A 74 5.08 8.26 -10.02
N HIS A 75 5.35 7.05 -10.54
CA HIS A 75 5.95 5.95 -9.78
C HIS A 75 5.19 5.67 -8.48
N ASP A 76 3.87 5.79 -8.52
CA ASP A 76 2.97 5.59 -7.38
C ASP A 76 3.21 6.50 -6.14
N GLU A 77 4.01 7.56 -6.25
CA GLU A 77 4.17 8.58 -5.20
C GLU A 77 2.80 9.11 -4.71
N PRO A 78 1.83 9.45 -5.58
CA PRO A 78 0.55 9.98 -5.12
C PRO A 78 -0.28 8.96 -4.33
N ALA A 79 -0.13 7.65 -4.61
CA ALA A 79 -0.80 6.60 -3.84
C ALA A 79 -0.25 6.53 -2.41
N ILE A 80 1.08 6.58 -2.27
CA ILE A 80 1.74 6.58 -0.96
C ILE A 80 1.39 7.84 -0.16
N GLU A 81 1.39 9.01 -0.78
CA GLU A 81 1.00 10.26 -0.13
C GLU A 81 -0.47 10.21 0.34
N ALA A 82 -1.38 9.74 -0.52
CA ALA A 82 -2.79 9.68 -0.19
C ALA A 82 -3.09 8.69 0.96
N LEU A 83 -2.42 7.53 0.98
CA LEU A 83 -2.55 6.56 2.08
C LEU A 83 -1.91 7.03 3.38
N SER A 84 -0.81 7.78 3.30
CA SER A 84 -0.19 8.46 4.44
C SER A 84 -1.15 9.49 5.04
N LEU A 85 -1.77 10.33 4.20
CA LEU A 85 -2.80 11.29 4.62
C LEU A 85 -4.08 10.62 5.16
N ALA A 86 -4.42 9.44 4.65
CA ALA A 86 -5.54 8.63 5.14
C ALA A 86 -5.28 7.99 6.51
N GLY A 87 -4.05 8.09 7.03
CA GLY A 87 -3.66 7.64 8.36
C GLY A 87 -3.28 6.15 8.43
N LEU A 88 -2.82 5.56 7.32
CA LEU A 88 -2.29 4.19 7.34
C LEU A 88 -1.12 4.10 8.36
N ASP A 89 -1.08 3.03 9.16
CA ASP A 89 -0.03 2.83 10.16
C ASP A 89 1.05 1.85 9.69
N ALA A 90 0.64 0.80 8.97
CA ALA A 90 1.52 -0.24 8.46
C ALA A 90 0.89 -0.99 7.28
N ALA A 91 1.74 -1.53 6.43
CA ALA A 91 1.34 -2.38 5.31
C ALA A 91 2.23 -3.62 5.24
N ALA A 92 1.68 -4.79 4.97
CA ALA A 92 2.51 -5.86 4.40
C ALA A 92 3.00 -5.42 3.01
N VAL A 93 4.17 -5.91 2.60
CA VAL A 93 4.58 -5.82 1.20
C VAL A 93 3.83 -6.92 0.43
N GLY A 94 3.11 -6.57 -0.62
CA GLY A 94 2.51 -7.50 -1.58
C GLY A 94 3.44 -7.77 -2.77
N ASN A 95 2.96 -8.49 -3.77
CA ASN A 95 3.78 -8.80 -4.94
C ASN A 95 3.93 -7.61 -5.89
N HIS A 96 2.90 -6.75 -6.00
CA HIS A 96 2.91 -5.61 -6.91
C HIS A 96 3.77 -4.45 -6.41
N GLU A 97 4.10 -4.41 -5.11
CA GLU A 97 5.14 -3.52 -4.58
C GLU A 97 6.51 -3.69 -5.27
N PHE A 98 6.78 -4.83 -5.92
CA PHE A 98 8.04 -5.11 -6.61
C PHE A 98 8.01 -4.83 -8.12
N ASP A 99 6.92 -4.29 -8.67
CA ASP A 99 6.77 -4.08 -10.12
C ASP A 99 7.86 -3.16 -10.71
N GLU A 100 8.22 -2.10 -9.98
CA GLU A 100 9.36 -1.22 -10.32
C GLU A 100 10.68 -1.63 -9.64
N GLY A 101 10.63 -2.70 -8.86
CA GLY A 101 11.75 -3.33 -8.19
C GLY A 101 11.99 -2.86 -6.75
N TRP A 102 12.68 -3.70 -5.98
CA TRP A 102 12.85 -3.49 -4.54
C TRP A 102 13.58 -2.20 -4.15
N ALA A 103 14.43 -1.67 -5.03
CA ALA A 103 15.09 -0.38 -4.80
C ALA A 103 14.09 0.78 -4.88
N GLU A 104 13.12 0.69 -5.79
CA GLU A 104 12.04 1.67 -5.90
C GLU A 104 11.07 1.53 -4.74
N LEU A 105 10.72 0.31 -4.34
CA LEU A 105 9.94 0.08 -3.13
C LEU A 105 10.59 0.68 -1.86
N LEU A 106 11.92 0.58 -1.72
CA LEU A 106 12.63 1.25 -0.64
C LEU A 106 12.57 2.78 -0.75
N ARG A 107 12.54 3.34 -1.97
CA ARG A 107 12.32 4.77 -2.19
C ARG A 107 10.89 5.17 -1.81
N LEU A 108 9.88 4.34 -2.13
CA LEU A 108 8.51 4.58 -1.68
C LEU A 108 8.40 4.67 -0.16
N GLN A 109 9.15 3.84 0.58
CA GLN A 109 9.22 3.95 2.04
C GLN A 109 10.01 5.17 2.53
N ARG A 110 11.14 5.51 1.90
CA ARG A 110 12.15 6.44 2.44
C ARG A 110 12.10 7.86 1.87
N GLY A 111 11.39 8.04 0.77
CA GLY A 111 11.38 9.28 -0.01
C GLY A 111 12.61 9.46 -0.90
N GLY A 112 12.67 10.62 -1.55
CA GLY A 112 13.70 11.03 -2.50
C GLY A 112 13.20 11.08 -3.95
N CYS A 113 14.03 11.59 -4.85
CA CYS A 113 13.72 11.63 -6.29
C CYS A 113 13.86 10.25 -6.94
N HIS A 114 13.03 9.95 -7.94
CA HIS A 114 13.22 8.76 -8.76
C HIS A 114 14.58 8.81 -9.50
N PRO A 115 15.39 7.74 -9.53
CA PRO A 115 16.76 7.76 -10.04
C PRO A 115 16.89 8.11 -11.52
N LYS A 116 15.84 7.88 -12.33
CA LYS A 116 15.84 8.19 -13.77
C LYS A 116 15.09 9.47 -14.09
N ASP A 117 13.93 9.65 -13.47
CA ASP A 117 12.97 10.69 -13.83
C ASP A 117 13.09 11.94 -12.96
N GLY A 118 13.92 11.87 -11.91
CA GLY A 118 14.10 12.94 -10.95
C GLY A 118 12.88 13.14 -10.06
N CYS A 119 12.81 14.30 -9.42
CA CYS A 119 11.65 14.71 -8.65
C CYS A 119 10.60 15.31 -9.59
N ARG A 120 9.34 14.89 -9.44
CA ARG A 120 8.21 15.41 -10.24
C ARG A 120 7.75 16.79 -9.78
N THR A 121 8.09 17.19 -8.55
CA THR A 121 7.83 18.53 -8.00
C THR A 121 9.12 19.20 -7.53
N ALA A 122 9.03 20.47 -7.09
CA ALA A 122 10.16 21.18 -6.51
C ALA A 122 10.62 20.62 -5.15
N VAL A 123 9.75 19.87 -4.47
CA VAL A 123 10.02 19.23 -3.19
C VAL A 123 10.22 17.74 -3.44
N PRO A 124 11.29 17.12 -2.91
CA PRO A 124 11.42 15.67 -2.98
C PRO A 124 10.26 14.96 -2.32
N PHE A 125 9.80 13.88 -2.95
CA PHE A 125 8.82 12.98 -2.37
C PHE A 125 9.28 12.52 -0.98
N ALA A 126 8.39 12.62 0.02
CA ALA A 126 8.75 12.42 1.42
C ALA A 126 8.93 10.95 1.81
N GLY A 127 8.33 10.03 1.04
CA GLY A 127 8.19 8.63 1.45
C GLY A 127 6.87 8.36 2.16
N ALA A 128 6.65 7.11 2.51
CA ALA A 128 5.50 6.66 3.28
C ALA A 128 5.61 7.11 4.75
N ASP A 129 4.55 7.72 5.29
CA ASP A 129 4.42 7.97 6.73
C ASP A 129 4.04 6.70 7.52
N PHE A 130 3.74 5.61 6.80
CA PHE A 130 3.47 4.28 7.33
C PHE A 130 4.65 3.34 7.12
N GLN A 131 4.65 2.22 7.85
CA GLN A 131 5.73 1.23 7.76
C GLN A 131 5.34 0.03 6.89
N TYR A 132 6.06 -0.20 5.80
CA TYR A 132 6.03 -1.48 5.10
C TYR A 132 6.70 -2.57 5.93
N LEU A 133 6.12 -3.77 5.93
CA LEU A 133 6.55 -4.93 6.70
C LEU A 133 6.72 -6.15 5.77
N GLY A 134 7.80 -6.91 5.97
CA GLY A 134 8.07 -8.11 5.18
C GLY A 134 8.97 -9.09 5.94
N ALA A 135 8.37 -10.02 6.67
CA ALA A 135 9.08 -10.97 7.52
C ALA A 135 9.70 -12.13 6.73
N ASN A 136 9.13 -12.46 5.59
CA ASN A 136 9.58 -13.54 4.70
C ASN A 136 10.29 -13.04 3.43
N VAL A 137 10.51 -11.73 3.28
CA VAL A 137 11.28 -11.15 2.16
C VAL A 137 12.72 -10.92 2.59
N ILE A 138 13.63 -11.77 2.12
CA ILE A 138 15.01 -11.88 2.62
C ILE A 138 15.99 -11.46 1.53
N VAL A 139 16.90 -10.56 1.86
CA VAL A 139 18.02 -10.18 0.98
C VAL A 139 19.07 -11.29 1.01
N GLU A 140 19.28 -11.97 -0.11
CA GLU A 140 20.14 -13.16 -0.18
C GLU A 140 21.58 -12.88 0.25
N ALA A 141 22.09 -11.68 -0.06
CA ALA A 141 23.47 -11.29 0.23
C ALA A 141 23.76 -11.15 1.74
N THR A 142 22.76 -10.78 2.54
CA THR A 142 22.93 -10.52 3.99
C THR A 142 22.21 -11.55 4.86
N GLY A 143 21.19 -12.21 4.33
CA GLY A 143 20.27 -13.06 5.10
C GLY A 143 19.28 -12.29 5.96
N GLU A 144 19.26 -10.95 5.87
CA GLU A 144 18.36 -10.07 6.62
C GLU A 144 17.07 -9.81 5.84
N THR A 145 16.01 -9.41 6.54
CA THR A 145 14.76 -9.01 5.88
C THR A 145 14.89 -7.66 5.18
N LEU A 146 14.28 -7.49 4.01
CA LEU A 146 14.31 -6.24 3.25
C LEU A 146 13.64 -5.08 4.01
N PHE A 147 12.53 -5.40 4.68
CA PHE A 147 11.78 -4.50 5.54
C PHE A 147 11.76 -5.03 6.98
N PRO A 148 11.42 -4.21 7.98
CA PRO A 148 11.14 -4.71 9.32
C PRO A 148 10.12 -5.86 9.25
N PRO A 149 10.35 -6.99 9.94
CA PRO A 149 9.43 -8.12 9.88
C PRO A 149 8.11 -7.80 10.59
N THR A 150 8.18 -6.97 11.64
CA THR A 150 7.05 -6.69 12.52
C THR A 150 7.01 -5.23 12.96
N LEU A 151 5.81 -4.77 13.35
CA LEU A 151 5.57 -3.54 14.07
C LEU A 151 4.84 -3.85 15.38
N VAL A 152 5.23 -3.23 16.49
CA VAL A 152 4.51 -3.37 17.77
C VAL A 152 3.93 -2.02 18.18
N ARG A 153 2.61 -1.96 18.36
CA ARG A 153 1.91 -0.77 18.89
C ARG A 153 1.27 -1.07 20.25
N ARG A 154 1.03 -0.02 21.03
CA ARG A 154 0.40 -0.12 22.36
C ARG A 154 -0.97 0.54 22.34
N PHE A 155 -1.99 -0.20 22.77
CA PHE A 155 -3.38 0.26 22.88
C PHE A 155 -3.87 0.05 24.30
N GLY A 156 -4.20 1.14 25.02
CA GLY A 156 -4.66 1.05 26.42
C GLY A 156 -3.75 0.21 27.35
N GLY A 157 -2.43 0.26 27.14
CA GLY A 157 -1.46 -0.54 27.91
C GLY A 157 -1.13 -1.92 27.33
N VAL A 158 -1.94 -2.46 26.42
CA VAL A 158 -1.72 -3.76 25.75
C VAL A 158 -0.79 -3.59 24.55
N ARG A 159 0.21 -4.46 24.41
CA ARG A 159 1.06 -4.50 23.21
C ARG A 159 0.44 -5.42 22.16
N VAL A 160 0.33 -4.94 20.93
CA VAL A 160 -0.18 -5.69 19.78
C VAL A 160 0.90 -5.67 18.69
N GLY A 161 1.29 -6.85 18.22
CA GLY A 161 2.24 -7.03 17.13
C GLY A 161 1.54 -7.23 15.79
N PHE A 162 2.10 -6.64 14.75
CA PHE A 162 1.70 -6.80 13.35
C PHE A 162 2.89 -7.41 12.61
N ILE A 163 2.65 -8.45 11.82
CA ILE A 163 3.65 -9.14 11.02
C ILE A 163 3.24 -8.97 9.56
N GLY A 164 4.17 -8.56 8.69
CA GLY A 164 3.94 -8.49 7.26
C GLY A 164 4.48 -9.74 6.58
N LEU A 165 3.71 -10.33 5.68
CA LEU A 165 4.09 -11.51 4.91
C LEU A 165 3.73 -11.26 3.44
N THR A 166 4.61 -11.69 2.55
CA THR A 166 4.52 -11.47 1.11
C THR A 166 4.50 -12.81 0.39
N LEU A 167 3.56 -13.03 -0.53
CA LEU A 167 3.40 -14.27 -1.28
C LEU A 167 4.73 -14.92 -1.74
N GLU A 168 4.94 -16.19 -1.42
CA GLU A 168 6.18 -16.95 -1.70
C GLU A 168 6.41 -17.01 -3.21
N GLY A 169 5.31 -17.15 -3.94
CA GLY A 169 5.26 -17.16 -5.40
C GLY A 169 5.54 -15.81 -6.07
N THR A 170 5.82 -14.73 -5.35
CA THR A 170 6.13 -13.40 -5.93
C THR A 170 7.11 -13.45 -7.10
N PRO A 171 8.23 -14.21 -7.05
CA PRO A 171 9.17 -14.30 -8.18
C PRO A 171 8.59 -14.88 -9.47
N SER A 172 7.44 -15.58 -9.40
CA SER A 172 6.75 -16.15 -10.56
C SER A 172 5.70 -15.23 -11.18
N VAL A 173 5.29 -14.17 -10.46
CA VAL A 173 4.21 -13.25 -10.88
C VAL A 173 4.69 -11.81 -11.09
N THR A 174 5.92 -11.48 -10.73
CA THR A 174 6.53 -10.16 -10.98
C THR A 174 7.72 -10.24 -11.95
N VAL A 175 8.23 -9.07 -12.36
CA VAL A 175 9.40 -8.98 -13.23
C VAL A 175 10.66 -9.48 -12.51
N ALA A 176 11.39 -10.41 -13.14
CA ALA A 176 12.56 -11.04 -12.51
C ALA A 176 13.64 -10.04 -12.04
N SER A 177 13.78 -8.89 -12.70
CA SER A 177 14.70 -7.84 -12.27
C SER A 177 14.26 -7.15 -10.98
N GLY A 178 12.96 -7.08 -10.71
CA GLY A 178 12.39 -6.38 -9.55
C GLY A 178 12.65 -7.10 -8.23
N VAL A 179 12.82 -8.42 -8.29
CA VAL A 179 13.06 -9.30 -7.12
C VAL A 179 14.47 -9.90 -7.09
N LYS A 180 15.35 -9.48 -8.00
CA LYS A 180 16.70 -10.04 -8.09
C LYS A 180 17.47 -9.84 -6.78
N GLY A 181 18.03 -10.94 -6.26
CA GLY A 181 18.78 -10.96 -5.00
C GLY A 181 17.90 -11.03 -3.75
N LEU A 182 16.60 -11.29 -3.92
CA LEU A 182 15.66 -11.55 -2.84
C LEU A 182 15.20 -13.01 -2.86
N ARG A 183 14.99 -13.56 -1.67
CA ARG A 183 14.32 -14.83 -1.45
C ARG A 183 13.04 -14.59 -0.67
N PHE A 184 11.96 -15.22 -1.10
CA PHE A 184 10.65 -15.19 -0.46
C PHE A 184 10.47 -16.53 0.26
N GLY A 185 10.21 -16.51 1.57
CA GLY A 185 9.85 -17.70 2.35
C GLY A 185 8.35 -17.93 2.34
N ASP A 186 7.92 -19.10 2.84
CA ASP A 186 6.51 -19.42 3.11
C ASP A 186 5.88 -18.40 4.09
N GLU A 187 4.57 -18.15 3.97
CA GLU A 187 3.79 -17.21 4.80
C GLU A 187 3.34 -17.80 6.14
#